data_AF-A0AAW6FGL4-F1
#
_entry.id   AF-A0AAW6FGL4-F1
#
_cell.length_a   1.000
_cell.length_b   1.000
_cell.length_c   1.000
_cell.angle_alpha   90.00
_cell.angle_beta   90.00
_cell.angle_gamma   90.00
#
_symmetry.space_group_name_H-M   'P 1'
#
loop_
_entity.id
_entity.type
_entity.pdbx_description
1 polymer ?
#
loop_
_entity_poly.entity_id
_entity_poly.type
_entity_poly.pdbx_seq_one_letter_code
_entity_poly.pdbx_strand_id
1 'polypeptide(L)'
;MEKIQKSDLDITAWLEWFLACLEAALLHAEKSVGAVLRKAAFWNKYREISMNDRQIKMVNLLWDGFEGKLTSSKWGKITKCSADTALRDIQALMAKGILRKTDEGGRSTHYELIFLMFAENIPHILRISCVE
;
A
#
# COMPACT_ATOMS: atom_id res chain seq x y z
N MET A 1 39.27 -5.41 50.56
CA MET A 1 38.03 -4.59 50.45
C MET A 1 37.55 -4.65 49.01
N GLU A 2 36.74 -5.64 48.69
CA GLU A 2 36.06 -5.69 47.39
C GLU A 2 34.71 -5.00 47.54
N LYS A 3 34.67 -3.71 47.20
CA LYS A 3 33.39 -2.99 47.08
C LYS A 3 32.76 -3.39 45.75
N ILE A 4 31.97 -4.46 45.78
CA ILE A 4 30.98 -4.73 44.73
C ILE A 4 29.92 -3.64 44.90
N GLN A 5 30.09 -2.51 44.21
CA GLN A 5 29.02 -1.54 44.04
C GLN A 5 27.93 -2.21 43.21
N LYS A 6 26.86 -2.66 43.89
CA LYS A 6 25.56 -2.83 43.27
C LYS A 6 25.08 -1.43 42.89
N SER A 7 25.51 -0.92 41.73
CA SER A 7 24.68 0.06 41.03
C SER A 7 23.39 -0.68 40.72
N ASP A 8 22.29 -0.19 41.25
CA ASP A 8 20.95 -0.69 40.97
C ASP A 8 20.80 -0.76 39.44
N LEU A 9 20.87 -1.98 38.90
CA LEU A 9 21.04 -2.23 37.48
C LEU A 9 19.66 -2.17 36.84
N ASP A 10 19.09 -0.97 36.82
CA ASP A 10 17.80 -0.72 36.19
C ASP A 10 17.95 -0.84 34.66
N ILE A 11 17.64 -2.03 34.16
CA ILE A 11 17.67 -2.36 32.73
C ILE A 11 16.37 -1.99 32.01
N THR A 12 15.41 -1.35 32.69
CA THR A 12 14.07 -1.06 32.15
C THR A 12 14.15 -0.26 30.86
N ALA A 13 14.97 0.81 30.83
CA ALA A 13 15.13 1.63 29.63
C ALA A 13 15.70 0.85 28.42
N TRP A 14 16.58 -0.12 28.68
CA TRP A 14 17.13 -0.95 27.62
C TRP A 14 16.08 -1.94 27.09
N LEU A 15 15.27 -2.52 27.98
CA LEU A 15 14.16 -3.40 27.60
C LEU A 15 13.09 -2.67 26.79
N GLU A 16 12.73 -1.44 27.18
CA GLU A 16 11.78 -0.60 26.43
C GLU A 16 12.28 -0.32 25.01
N TRP A 17 13.55 0.08 24.88
CA TRP A 17 14.16 0.31 23.57
C TRP A 17 14.20 -0.97 22.72
N PHE A 18 14.54 -2.11 23.32
CA PHE A 18 14.59 -3.40 22.63
C PHE A 18 13.20 -3.81 22.13
N LEU A 19 12.18 -3.69 22.96
CA LEU A 19 10.80 -4.01 22.58
C LEU A 19 10.27 -3.06 21.50
N ALA A 20 10.59 -1.76 21.56
CA ALA A 20 10.22 -0.81 20.51
C ALA A 20 10.89 -1.15 19.16
N CYS A 21 12.16 -1.58 19.18
CA CYS A 21 12.86 -2.03 17.99
C CYS A 21 12.22 -3.31 17.41
N LEU A 22 11.87 -4.25 18.28
CA LEU A 22 11.19 -5.50 17.89
C LEU A 22 9.82 -5.22 17.27
N GLU A 23 9.01 -4.35 17.87
CA GLU A 23 7.72 -3.91 17.34
C GLU A 23 7.89 -3.27 15.95
N ALA A 24 8.84 -2.35 15.80
CA ALA A 24 9.12 -1.71 14.51
C ALA A 24 9.53 -2.72 13.43
N ALA A 25 10.33 -3.72 13.79
CA ALA A 25 10.73 -4.79 12.87
C ALA A 25 9.54 -5.68 12.45
N LEU A 26 8.67 -6.04 13.40
CA LEU A 26 7.46 -6.82 13.12
C LEU A 26 6.49 -6.05 12.20
N LEU A 27 6.23 -4.77 12.50
CA LEU A 27 5.38 -3.91 11.67
C LEU A 27 5.95 -3.75 10.25
N HIS A 28 7.27 -3.64 10.12
CA HIS A 28 7.93 -3.56 8.82
C HIS A 28 7.78 -4.87 8.02
N ALA A 29 7.96 -6.01 8.66
CA ALA A 29 7.78 -7.33 8.04
C ALA A 29 6.33 -7.53 7.58
N GLU A 30 5.36 -7.23 8.45
CA GLU A 30 3.92 -7.31 8.13
C GLU A 30 3.57 -6.43 6.92
N LYS A 31 4.04 -5.17 6.91
CA LYS A 31 3.79 -4.25 5.81
C LYS A 31 4.34 -4.77 4.47
N SER A 32 5.55 -5.34 4.51
CA SER A 32 6.23 -5.87 3.33
C SER A 32 5.51 -7.09 2.77
N VAL A 33 5.19 -8.07 3.62
CA VAL A 33 4.43 -9.27 3.23
C VAL A 33 3.03 -8.89 2.74
N GLY A 34 2.37 -7.98 3.46
CA GLY A 34 1.05 -7.50 3.10
C GLY A 34 1.00 -6.84 1.73
N ALA A 35 2.03 -6.09 1.33
CA ALA A 35 2.08 -5.47 0.00
C ALA A 35 2.14 -6.53 -1.13
N VAL A 36 2.98 -7.56 -0.96
CA VAL A 36 3.10 -8.65 -1.93
C VAL A 36 1.80 -9.44 -2.06
N LEU A 37 1.17 -9.80 -0.93
CA LEU A 37 -0.11 -10.52 -0.92
C LEU A 37 -1.22 -9.71 -1.58
N ARG A 38 -1.31 -8.40 -1.30
CA ARG A 38 -2.30 -7.51 -1.93
C ARG A 38 -2.10 -7.41 -3.44
N LYS A 39 -0.85 -7.27 -3.91
CA LYS A 39 -0.53 -7.26 -5.35
C LYS A 39 -0.90 -8.58 -6.02
N ALA A 40 -0.60 -9.71 -5.38
CA ALA A 40 -0.95 -11.04 -5.89
C ALA A 40 -2.47 -11.23 -5.98
N ALA A 41 -3.20 -10.88 -4.92
CA ALA A 41 -4.66 -10.95 -4.88
C ALA A 41 -5.31 -10.06 -5.96
N PHE A 42 -4.78 -8.86 -6.16
CA PHE A 42 -5.20 -7.96 -7.23
C PHE A 42 -5.07 -8.62 -8.61
N TRP A 43 -3.88 -9.13 -8.95
CA TRP A 43 -3.66 -9.77 -10.25
C TRP A 43 -4.48 -11.05 -10.42
N ASN A 44 -4.74 -11.78 -9.33
CA ASN A 44 -5.62 -12.94 -9.39
C ASN A 44 -7.07 -12.56 -9.74
N LYS A 45 -7.59 -11.49 -9.13
CA LYS A 45 -8.95 -11.00 -9.42
C LYS A 45 -9.08 -10.49 -10.86
N TYR A 46 -8.09 -9.74 -11.34
CA TYR A 46 -8.13 -9.11 -12.67
C TYR A 46 -7.52 -9.98 -13.77
N ARG A 47 -7.27 -11.28 -13.51
CA ARG A 47 -6.58 -12.20 -14.43
C ARG A 47 -7.27 -12.33 -15.80
N GLU A 48 -8.59 -12.36 -15.81
CA GLU A 48 -9.39 -12.53 -17.03
C GLU A 48 -9.62 -11.21 -17.78
N ILE A 49 -9.27 -10.07 -17.16
CA ILE A 49 -9.47 -8.76 -17.75
C ILE A 49 -8.27 -8.40 -18.61
N SER A 50 -8.48 -8.41 -19.92
CA SER A 50 -7.46 -8.01 -20.89
C SER A 50 -7.01 -6.56 -20.64
N MET A 51 -5.72 -6.35 -20.47
CA MET A 51 -5.07 -5.04 -20.34
C MET A 51 -3.96 -4.93 -21.36
N ASN A 52 -3.78 -3.73 -21.93
CA ASN A 52 -2.66 -3.47 -22.82
C ASN A 52 -1.35 -3.27 -22.03
N ASP A 53 -0.20 -3.33 -22.72
CA ASP A 53 1.12 -3.23 -22.08
C ASP A 53 1.30 -1.92 -21.29
N ARG A 54 0.74 -0.81 -21.75
CA ARG A 54 0.81 0.49 -21.06
C ARG A 54 0.02 0.46 -19.76
N GLN A 55 -1.17 -0.13 -19.77
CA GLN A 55 -2.01 -0.33 -18.59
C GLN A 55 -1.32 -1.24 -17.58
N ILE A 56 -0.80 -2.39 -18.01
CA ILE A 56 -0.08 -3.33 -17.14
C ILE A 56 1.14 -2.64 -16.51
N LYS A 57 1.92 -1.90 -17.29
CA LYS A 57 3.08 -1.14 -16.80
C LYS A 57 2.67 -0.15 -15.71
N MET A 58 1.62 0.63 -15.96
CA MET A 58 1.17 1.65 -15.00
C MET A 58 0.58 1.04 -13.74
N VAL A 59 -0.20 -0.05 -13.86
CA VAL A 59 -0.74 -0.76 -12.69
C VAL A 59 0.39 -1.33 -11.83
N ASN A 60 1.42 -1.95 -12.43
CA ASN A 60 2.58 -2.40 -11.67
C ASN A 60 3.31 -1.25 -10.98
N LEU A 61 3.52 -0.13 -11.67
CA LEU A 61 4.16 1.04 -11.08
C LEU A 61 3.36 1.61 -9.89
N LEU A 62 2.03 1.61 -9.97
CA LEU A 62 1.16 2.02 -8.86
C LEU A 62 1.27 1.08 -7.65
N TRP A 63 1.50 -0.22 -7.88
CA TRP A 63 1.76 -1.20 -6.82
C TRP A 63 3.18 -1.09 -6.22
N ASP A 64 4.17 -0.70 -7.02
CA ASP A 64 5.59 -0.71 -6.64
C ASP A 64 6.05 0.58 -5.92
N GLY A 65 5.11 1.47 -5.57
CA GLY A 65 5.40 2.72 -4.85
C GLY A 65 5.43 3.94 -5.76
N PHE A 66 4.28 4.27 -6.36
CA PHE A 66 4.16 5.46 -7.19
C PHE A 66 4.18 6.74 -6.35
N GLU A 67 5.10 7.65 -6.67
CA GLU A 67 5.21 8.93 -5.99
C GLU A 67 4.25 9.98 -6.55
N GLY A 68 3.47 10.60 -5.67
CA GLY A 68 2.55 11.69 -6.00
C GLY A 68 1.25 11.22 -6.66
N LYS A 69 0.50 12.17 -7.23
CA LYS A 69 -0.84 11.91 -7.76
C LYS A 69 -0.81 11.49 -9.22
N LEU A 70 -1.57 10.44 -9.57
CA LEU A 70 -1.68 9.99 -10.95
C LEU A 70 -2.60 10.90 -11.74
N THR A 71 -2.06 11.52 -12.80
CA THR A 71 -2.81 12.33 -13.76
C THR A 71 -2.60 11.79 -15.18
N SER A 72 -3.48 12.14 -16.12
CA SER A 72 -3.34 11.74 -17.53
C SER A 72 -2.02 12.23 -18.15
N SER A 73 -1.55 13.42 -17.77
CA SER A 73 -0.25 13.94 -18.20
C SER A 73 0.91 13.10 -17.68
N LYS A 74 0.90 12.71 -16.40
CA LYS A 74 1.97 11.88 -15.81
C LYS A 74 1.98 10.47 -16.41
N TRP A 75 0.80 9.89 -16.64
CA TRP A 75 0.64 8.65 -17.39
C TRP A 75 1.27 8.74 -18.77
N GLY A 76 0.87 9.73 -19.58
CA GLY A 76 1.40 9.92 -20.94
C GLY A 76 2.92 10.07 -21.00
N LYS A 77 3.52 10.80 -20.04
CA LYS A 77 4.98 10.92 -19.92
C LYS A 77 5.67 9.57 -19.65
N ILE A 78 5.11 8.73 -18.78
CA ILE A 78 5.70 7.44 -18.38
C ILE A 78 5.53 6.37 -19.47
N THR A 79 4.39 6.38 -20.15
CA THR A 79 4.06 5.40 -21.20
C THR A 79 4.39 5.89 -22.60
N LYS A 80 4.96 7.09 -22.74
CA LYS A 80 5.33 7.73 -24.01
C LYS A 80 4.15 7.80 -25.00
N CYS A 81 2.97 8.17 -24.52
CA CYS A 81 1.77 8.38 -25.34
C CYS A 81 1.16 9.77 -25.13
N SER A 82 0.26 10.17 -26.03
CA SER A 82 -0.44 11.46 -25.90
C SER A 82 -1.35 11.49 -24.65
N ALA A 83 -1.64 12.68 -24.15
CA ALA A 83 -2.56 12.85 -23.02
C ALA A 83 -3.94 12.26 -23.30
N ASP A 84 -4.43 12.34 -24.55
CA ASP A 84 -5.71 11.75 -24.97
C ASP A 84 -5.66 10.22 -24.94
N THR A 85 -4.55 9.62 -25.38
CA THR A 85 -4.37 8.16 -25.33
C THR A 85 -4.29 7.69 -23.88
N ALA A 86 -3.56 8.41 -23.03
CA ALA A 86 -3.47 8.13 -21.60
C ALA A 86 -4.84 8.25 -20.92
N LEU A 87 -5.64 9.26 -21.26
CA LEU A 87 -6.98 9.42 -20.72
C LEU A 87 -7.90 8.25 -21.10
N ARG A 88 -7.82 7.78 -22.36
CA ARG A 88 -8.55 6.59 -22.81
C ARG A 88 -8.12 5.33 -22.06
N ASP A 89 -6.81 5.14 -21.87
CA ASP A 89 -6.27 4.01 -21.09
C ASP A 89 -6.82 4.04 -19.65
N ILE A 90 -6.84 5.22 -19.01
CA ILE A 90 -7.39 5.42 -17.66
C ILE A 90 -8.89 5.16 -17.60
N GLN A 91 -9.66 5.71 -18.54
CA GLN A 91 -11.11 5.50 -18.61
C GLN A 91 -11.46 4.02 -18.79
N ALA A 92 -10.72 3.30 -19.63
CA ALA A 92 -10.89 1.86 -19.79
C ALA A 92 -10.63 1.09 -18.48
N LEU A 93 -9.63 1.49 -17.69
CA LEU A 93 -9.37 0.88 -16.38
C LEU A 93 -10.40 1.26 -15.32
N MET A 94 -10.96 2.48 -15.38
CA MET A 94 -12.08 2.86 -14.51
C MET A 94 -13.34 2.06 -14.82
N ALA A 95 -13.66 1.86 -16.10
CA ALA A 95 -14.80 1.04 -16.53
C ALA A 95 -14.65 -0.43 -16.06
N LYS A 96 -13.42 -0.92 -15.92
CA LYS A 96 -13.09 -2.25 -15.39
C LYS A 96 -13.05 -2.31 -13.85
N GLY A 97 -13.30 -1.20 -13.15
CA GLY A 97 -13.22 -1.14 -11.69
C GLY A 97 -11.80 -1.29 -11.12
N ILE A 98 -10.77 -1.01 -11.94
CA ILE A 98 -9.36 -1.09 -11.52
C ILE A 98 -8.89 0.24 -10.93
N LEU A 99 -9.32 1.35 -11.54
CA LEU A 99 -9.02 2.71 -11.07
C LEU A 99 -10.30 3.42 -10.63
N ARG A 100 -10.16 4.35 -9.68
CA ARG A 100 -11.18 5.36 -9.38
C ARG A 100 -10.60 6.75 -9.42
N LYS A 101 -11.47 7.74 -9.65
CA LYS A 101 -11.14 9.16 -9.48
C LYS A 101 -11.13 9.48 -7.98
N THR A 102 -10.18 10.31 -7.54
CA THR A 102 -10.19 10.79 -6.15
C THR A 102 -11.14 11.99 -5.99
N ASP A 103 -11.76 12.12 -4.82
CA ASP A 103 -12.70 13.20 -4.49
C ASP A 103 -12.02 14.53 -4.12
N GLU A 104 -10.72 14.64 -4.37
CA GLU A 104 -9.97 15.86 -4.08
C GLU A 104 -10.37 16.96 -5.07
N GLY A 105 -11.18 17.91 -4.61
CA GLY A 105 -11.78 19.02 -5.37
C GLY A 105 -10.80 20.10 -5.86
N GLY A 106 -9.76 19.70 -6.60
CA GLY A 106 -8.80 20.60 -7.26
C GLY A 106 -9.04 20.75 -8.76
N ARG A 107 -8.25 21.62 -9.40
CA ARG A 107 -8.25 21.82 -10.87
C ARG A 107 -7.79 20.58 -11.65
N SER A 108 -6.99 19.71 -11.03
CA SER A 108 -6.49 18.48 -11.65
C SER A 108 -7.28 17.26 -11.16
N THR A 109 -7.69 16.41 -12.11
CA THR A 109 -8.28 15.11 -11.80
C THR A 109 -7.17 14.11 -11.49
N HIS A 110 -7.29 13.42 -10.35
CA HIS A 110 -6.36 12.37 -9.94
C HIS A 110 -7.06 11.02 -9.92
N TYR A 111 -6.26 9.97 -10.08
CA TYR A 111 -6.72 8.59 -10.14
C TYR A 111 -5.93 7.73 -9.16
N GLU A 112 -6.56 6.70 -8.61
CA GLU A 112 -5.90 5.73 -7.72
C GLU A 112 -6.41 4.32 -7.98
N LEU A 113 -5.59 3.33 -7.60
CA LEU A 113 -6.01 1.93 -7.63
C LEU A 113 -7.13 1.71 -6.63
N ILE A 114 -8.15 0.97 -7.05
CA ILE A 114 -9.14 0.45 -6.12
C ILE A 114 -8.46 -0.69 -5.34
N PHE A 115 -7.95 -0.34 -4.16
CA PHE A 115 -7.55 -1.33 -3.18
C PHE A 115 -8.81 -2.01 -2.66
N LEU A 116 -8.92 -3.31 -2.88
CA LEU A 116 -9.89 -4.12 -2.17
C LEU A 116 -9.39 -4.19 -0.73
N MET A 117 -9.83 -3.22 0.06
CA MET A 117 -9.87 -3.39 1.50
C MET A 117 -10.78 -4.59 1.72
N PHE A 118 -10.23 -5.64 2.34
CA PHE A 118 -10.89 -6.91 2.64
C PHE A 118 -12.38 -6.72 2.94
N ALA A 119 -13.23 -7.03 1.97
CA ALA A 119 -14.62 -7.32 2.23
C ALA A 119 -14.70 -8.84 2.43
N GLU A 120 -14.93 -9.19 3.70
CA GLU A 120 -15.48 -10.43 4.25
C GLU A 120 -14.51 -11.44 4.91
N ASN A 121 -14.79 -11.61 6.21
CA ASN A 121 -14.46 -12.73 7.11
C ASN A 121 -13.21 -12.63 8.02
N ILE A 122 -13.20 -11.65 8.92
CA ILE A 122 -12.59 -11.85 10.25
C ILE A 122 -13.63 -12.60 11.08
N PRO A 123 -13.37 -13.83 11.56
CA PRO A 123 -14.27 -14.46 12.53
C PRO A 123 -14.40 -13.54 13.74
N HIS A 124 -15.62 -13.43 14.26
CA HIS A 124 -16.09 -12.53 15.32
C HIS A 124 -15.27 -12.54 16.64
N ILE A 125 -14.21 -13.34 16.72
CA ILE A 125 -13.37 -13.63 17.88
C ILE A 125 -12.28 -12.57 18.13
N LEU A 126 -11.89 -11.75 17.16
CA LEU A 126 -10.84 -10.73 17.35
C LEU A 126 -11.36 -9.33 17.71
N ARG A 127 -12.59 -9.21 18.20
CA ARG A 127 -13.16 -7.91 18.61
C ARG A 127 -12.93 -7.55 20.09
N ILE A 128 -12.30 -8.44 20.87
CA ILE A 128 -12.19 -8.26 22.35
C ILE A 128 -10.82 -7.71 22.80
N SER A 129 -9.76 -7.73 21.98
CA SER A 129 -8.42 -7.33 22.48
C SER A 129 -8.06 -5.85 22.33
N CYS A 130 -9.01 -4.96 22.01
CA CYS A 130 -8.70 -3.53 21.84
C CYS A 130 -9.78 -2.60 22.44
N VAL A 131 -10.36 -2.99 23.57
CA VAL A 131 -10.88 -2.08 24.60
C VAL A 131 -10.73 -2.80 25.94
N GLU A 132 -9.53 -2.75 26.51
CA GLU A 132 -9.23 -2.67 27.94
C GLU A 132 -7.75 -2.35 28.11
#